data_AF-A0A942N2F9-F1
#
_entry.id   AF-A0A942N2F9-F1
#
_cell.length_a   1.000
_cell.length_b   1.000
_cell.length_c   1.000
_cell.angle_alpha   90.00
_cell.angle_beta   90.00
_cell.angle_gamma   90.00
#
_symmetry.space_group_name_H-M   'P 1'
#
loop_
_entity.id
_entity.type
_entity.pdbx_description
1 polymer ?
#
loop_
_entity_poly.entity_id
_entity_poly.type
_entity_poly.pdbx_seq_one_letter_code
_entity_poly.pdbx_strand_id
1 'polypeptide(L)'
;MTRKKDVKSIKEYAAEIVEKFERWNNIHTHGGSDPFWPDGSNLMLIRNHIIHAKRGLEEYCESNNLELPNEYYFPTPDEVDRDYMARKDEIIEKAKADFSVISNDEDFKFLQGTYTLINDKKVREEAQSIVRRLEPNFNDLVVLRRYNRSVEWDMKRLKEFLEKHRDSMLLGFNAADHERDDEELNDDYFEDDDYQFEEE
;
A
#
# COMPACT_ATOMS: atom_id res chain seq x y z
N MET A 1 -0.85 -3.34 -43.95
CA MET A 1 -1.46 -4.54 -43.36
C MET A 1 -2.47 -4.11 -42.31
N THR A 2 -3.74 -3.98 -42.70
CA THR A 2 -4.84 -3.75 -41.75
C THR A 2 -5.02 -5.04 -40.96
N ARG A 3 -4.80 -5.03 -39.64
CA ARG A 3 -5.20 -6.13 -38.76
C ARG A 3 -6.69 -6.36 -38.99
N LYS A 4 -7.08 -7.51 -39.56
CA LYS A 4 -8.48 -7.97 -39.45
C LYS A 4 -8.75 -8.07 -37.97
N LYS A 5 -9.61 -7.19 -37.46
CA LYS A 5 -10.09 -7.27 -36.08
C LYS A 5 -10.96 -8.52 -36.06
N ASP A 6 -10.53 -9.57 -35.38
CA ASP A 6 -11.36 -10.77 -35.21
C ASP A 6 -12.65 -10.31 -34.53
N VAL A 7 -13.76 -10.42 -35.25
CA VAL A 7 -15.07 -10.01 -34.76
C VAL A 7 -15.52 -11.09 -33.79
N LYS A 8 -15.65 -10.74 -32.52
CA LYS A 8 -16.23 -11.63 -31.50
C LYS A 8 -17.62 -12.08 -31.93
N SER A 9 -17.91 -13.35 -31.73
CA SER A 9 -19.23 -13.94 -31.90
C SER A 9 -20.20 -13.49 -30.79
N ILE A 10 -21.50 -13.63 -31.03
CA ILE A 10 -22.55 -13.39 -30.03
C ILE A 10 -22.27 -14.16 -28.73
N LYS A 11 -21.85 -15.42 -28.86
CA LYS A 11 -21.56 -16.29 -27.71
C LYS A 11 -20.39 -15.76 -26.88
N GLU A 12 -19.36 -15.20 -27.52
CA GLU A 12 -18.22 -14.61 -26.82
C GLU A 12 -18.60 -13.32 -26.09
N TYR A 13 -19.39 -12.44 -26.71
CA TYR A 13 -19.91 -11.24 -26.03
C TYR A 13 -20.81 -11.59 -24.85
N ALA A 14 -21.75 -12.52 -25.02
CA ALA A 14 -22.65 -12.95 -23.96
C ALA A 14 -21.87 -13.54 -22.77
N ALA A 15 -20.90 -14.43 -23.05
CA ALA A 15 -20.04 -15.01 -22.03
C ALA A 15 -19.19 -13.95 -21.29
N GLU A 16 -18.67 -12.95 -22.01
CA GLU A 16 -17.93 -11.85 -21.39
C GLU A 16 -18.81 -11.00 -20.48
N ILE A 17 -20.05 -10.69 -20.88
CA ILE A 17 -20.97 -9.92 -20.03
C ILE A 17 -21.23 -10.66 -18.72
N VAL A 18 -21.51 -11.97 -18.78
CA VAL A 18 -21.76 -12.79 -17.59
C VAL A 18 -20.52 -12.84 -16.69
N GLU A 19 -19.35 -13.20 -17.24
CA GLU A 19 -18.11 -13.29 -16.45
C GLU A 19 -17.74 -11.96 -15.80
N LYS A 20 -17.86 -10.85 -16.53
CA LYS A 20 -17.55 -9.52 -16.00
C LYS A 20 -18.56 -9.11 -14.95
N PHE A 21 -19.84 -9.41 -15.12
CA PHE A 21 -20.87 -9.12 -14.13
C PHE A 21 -20.63 -9.91 -12.82
N GLU A 22 -20.35 -11.21 -12.91
CA GLU A 22 -19.99 -12.04 -11.76
C GLU A 22 -18.73 -11.55 -11.05
N ARG A 23 -17.69 -11.20 -11.83
CA ARG A 23 -16.45 -10.66 -11.30
C ARG A 23 -16.65 -9.32 -10.61
N TRP A 24 -17.47 -8.43 -11.19
CA TRP A 24 -17.81 -7.14 -10.58
C TRP A 24 -18.45 -7.36 -9.22
N ASN A 25 -19.47 -8.23 -9.14
CA ASN A 25 -20.16 -8.55 -7.88
C ASN A 25 -19.21 -9.17 -6.85
N ASN A 26 -18.32 -10.05 -7.30
CA ASN A 26 -17.34 -10.68 -6.43
C ASN A 26 -16.39 -9.65 -5.81
N ILE A 27 -15.81 -8.75 -6.60
CA ILE A 27 -14.90 -7.70 -6.11
C ILE A 27 -15.64 -6.69 -5.25
N HIS A 28 -16.84 -6.27 -5.65
CA HIS A 28 -17.63 -5.31 -4.90
C HIS A 28 -17.95 -5.82 -3.49
N THR A 29 -18.21 -7.12 -3.35
CA THR A 29 -18.58 -7.75 -2.08
C THR A 29 -17.37 -8.18 -1.25
N HIS A 30 -16.39 -8.84 -1.86
CA HIS A 30 -15.31 -9.53 -1.15
C HIS A 30 -13.95 -8.84 -1.24
N GLY A 31 -13.83 -7.84 -2.11
CA GLY A 31 -12.58 -7.17 -2.45
C GLY A 31 -11.77 -7.91 -3.51
N GLY A 32 -10.90 -7.15 -4.18
CA GLY A 32 -9.96 -7.64 -5.17
C GLY A 32 -8.62 -8.05 -4.57
N SER A 33 -7.74 -8.56 -5.44
CA SER A 33 -6.37 -8.94 -5.12
C SER A 33 -5.32 -8.01 -5.71
N ASP A 34 -5.72 -6.95 -6.42
CA ASP A 34 -4.80 -6.03 -7.07
C ASP A 34 -3.85 -5.41 -6.03
N PRO A 35 -2.53 -5.50 -6.18
CA PRO A 35 -1.63 -5.00 -5.17
C PRO A 35 -1.45 -3.48 -5.22
N PHE A 36 -1.88 -2.78 -6.26
CA PHE A 36 -1.55 -1.37 -6.49
C PHE A 36 -2.77 -0.46 -6.55
N TRP A 37 -3.96 -1.00 -6.82
CA TRP A 37 -5.17 -0.22 -7.05
C TRP A 37 -6.29 -0.55 -6.07
N PRO A 38 -7.10 0.44 -5.66
CA PRO A 38 -8.32 0.18 -4.92
C PRO A 38 -9.30 -0.69 -5.70
N ASP A 39 -10.27 -1.27 -4.99
CA ASP A 39 -11.31 -2.11 -5.61
C ASP A 39 -12.18 -1.28 -6.56
N GLY A 40 -12.51 -0.05 -6.19
CA GLY A 40 -13.28 0.89 -7.01
C GLY A 40 -12.70 1.12 -8.41
N SER A 41 -11.38 1.27 -8.49
CA SER A 41 -10.68 1.41 -9.78
C SER A 41 -10.85 0.16 -10.66
N ASN A 42 -10.78 -1.04 -10.07
CA ASN A 42 -11.00 -2.29 -10.77
C ASN A 42 -12.47 -2.48 -11.19
N LEU A 43 -13.41 -2.09 -10.32
CA LEU A 43 -14.85 -2.13 -10.59
C LEU A 43 -15.23 -1.22 -11.76
N MET A 44 -14.64 -0.02 -11.83
CA MET A 44 -14.84 0.91 -12.94
C MET A 44 -14.35 0.33 -14.27
N LEU A 45 -13.17 -0.31 -14.27
CA LEU A 45 -12.66 -0.99 -15.46
C LEU A 45 -13.63 -2.10 -15.89
N ILE A 46 -14.01 -3.01 -14.98
CA ILE A 46 -14.91 -4.11 -15.30
C ILE A 46 -16.27 -3.60 -15.82
N ARG A 47 -16.81 -2.53 -15.22
CA ARG A 47 -18.02 -1.87 -15.71
C ARG A 47 -17.88 -1.39 -17.16
N ASN A 48 -16.76 -0.75 -17.49
CA ASN A 48 -16.49 -0.31 -18.87
C ASN A 48 -16.40 -1.49 -19.83
N HIS A 49 -15.80 -2.62 -19.41
CA HIS A 49 -15.79 -3.84 -20.21
C HIS A 49 -17.21 -4.35 -20.50
N ILE A 50 -18.11 -4.35 -19.51
CA ILE A 50 -19.52 -4.74 -19.70
C ILE A 50 -20.21 -3.81 -20.72
N ILE A 51 -20.03 -2.50 -20.60
CA ILE A 51 -20.61 -1.52 -21.53
C ILE A 51 -20.10 -1.75 -22.96
N HIS A 52 -18.79 -1.98 -23.12
CA HIS A 52 -18.20 -2.26 -24.42
C HIS A 52 -18.69 -3.57 -25.02
N ALA A 53 -18.81 -4.63 -24.21
CA ALA A 53 -19.32 -5.92 -24.66
C ALA A 53 -20.78 -5.82 -25.11
N LYS A 54 -21.63 -5.11 -24.36
CA LYS A 54 -23.02 -4.84 -24.74
C LYS A 54 -23.14 -4.08 -26.05
N ARG A 55 -22.36 -3.01 -26.22
CA ARG A 55 -22.35 -2.23 -27.48
C ARG A 55 -21.91 -3.08 -28.67
N GLY A 56 -20.85 -3.87 -28.51
CA GLY A 56 -20.38 -4.76 -29.58
C GLY A 56 -21.38 -5.84 -29.94
N LEU A 57 -22.14 -6.35 -28.95
CA LEU A 57 -23.22 -7.30 -29.16
C LEU A 57 -24.41 -6.67 -29.89
N GLU A 58 -24.80 -5.44 -29.52
CA GLU A 58 -25.85 -4.67 -30.17
C GLU A 58 -25.52 -4.39 -31.64
N GLU A 59 -24.34 -3.81 -31.91
CA GLU A 59 -23.86 -3.53 -33.27
C GLU A 59 -23.81 -4.81 -34.14
N TYR A 60 -23.39 -5.93 -33.56
CA TYR A 60 -23.34 -7.21 -34.26
C TYR A 60 -24.74 -7.75 -34.57
N CYS A 61 -25.65 -7.76 -33.61
CA CYS A 61 -27.02 -8.25 -33.80
C CYS A 61 -27.78 -7.39 -34.81
N GLU A 62 -27.67 -6.06 -34.73
CA GLU A 62 -28.27 -5.12 -35.69
C GLU A 62 -27.75 -5.35 -37.12
N SER A 63 -26.43 -5.46 -37.28
CA SER A 63 -25.80 -5.64 -38.60
C SER A 63 -26.17 -6.97 -39.27
N ASN A 64 -26.54 -7.98 -38.49
CA ASN A 64 -26.89 -9.31 -38.97
C ASN A 64 -28.39 -9.62 -38.87
N ASN A 65 -29.22 -8.65 -38.44
CA ASN A 65 -30.66 -8.82 -38.22
C ASN A 65 -30.97 -10.02 -37.30
N LEU A 66 -30.23 -10.14 -36.21
CA LEU A 66 -30.37 -11.15 -35.16
C LEU A 66 -31.00 -10.55 -33.90
N GLU A 67 -31.71 -11.36 -33.13
CA GLU A 67 -32.21 -10.93 -31.81
C GLU A 67 -31.06 -10.83 -30.79
N LEU A 68 -31.22 -9.91 -29.83
CA LEU A 68 -30.29 -9.78 -28.71
C LEU A 68 -30.47 -10.95 -27.72
N PRO A 69 -29.38 -11.60 -27.29
CA PRO A 69 -29.46 -12.66 -26.30
C PRO A 69 -29.77 -12.09 -24.90
N ASN A 70 -30.27 -12.94 -24.00
CA ASN A 70 -30.73 -12.53 -22.66
C ASN A 70 -29.66 -11.82 -21.83
N GLU A 71 -28.40 -12.21 -21.99
CA GLU A 71 -27.24 -11.65 -21.29
C GLU A 71 -27.06 -10.14 -21.56
N TYR A 72 -27.48 -9.64 -22.72
CA TYR A 72 -27.46 -8.21 -23.02
C TYR A 72 -28.24 -7.39 -21.98
N TYR A 73 -29.34 -7.96 -21.49
CA TYR A 73 -30.26 -7.31 -20.55
C TYR A 73 -29.84 -7.43 -19.09
N PHE A 74 -28.69 -8.04 -18.79
CA PHE A 74 -28.12 -7.95 -17.43
C PHE A 74 -27.94 -6.47 -17.07
N PRO A 75 -28.19 -6.05 -15.82
CA PRO A 75 -27.99 -4.65 -15.46
C PRO A 75 -26.52 -4.25 -15.64
N THR A 76 -26.28 -3.03 -16.12
CA THR A 76 -24.94 -2.45 -16.04
C THR A 76 -24.68 -2.13 -14.58
N PRO A 77 -23.57 -2.58 -13.97
CA PRO A 77 -23.30 -2.27 -12.58
C PRO A 77 -23.23 -0.77 -12.32
N ASP A 78 -23.58 -0.38 -11.10
CA ASP A 78 -23.53 1.01 -10.65
C ASP A 78 -22.09 1.56 -10.68
N GLU A 79 -21.99 2.88 -10.75
CA GLU A 79 -20.71 3.56 -10.58
C GLU A 79 -20.33 3.56 -9.10
N VAL A 80 -19.05 3.28 -8.85
CA VAL A 80 -18.47 3.20 -7.52
C VAL A 80 -17.31 4.18 -7.46
N ASP A 81 -17.10 4.79 -6.29
CA ASP A 81 -15.94 5.66 -6.05
C ASP A 81 -14.65 4.93 -6.45
N ARG A 82 -13.72 5.63 -7.11
CA ARG A 82 -12.43 5.04 -7.54
C ARG A 82 -11.57 4.57 -6.37
N ASP A 83 -11.75 5.16 -5.20
CA ASP A 83 -11.02 4.85 -3.97
C ASP A 83 -11.79 3.86 -3.07
N TYR A 84 -12.93 3.34 -3.54
CA TYR A 84 -13.66 2.29 -2.84
C TYR A 84 -12.78 1.07 -2.55
N MET A 85 -12.91 0.57 -1.33
CA MET A 85 -12.28 -0.66 -0.85
C MET A 85 -13.34 -1.51 -0.17
N ALA A 86 -13.56 -2.72 -0.69
CA ALA A 86 -14.46 -3.65 -0.03
C ALA A 86 -13.81 -4.15 1.27
N ARG A 87 -14.65 -4.44 2.27
CA ARG A 87 -14.21 -4.96 3.57
C ARG A 87 -13.13 -4.10 4.25
N LYS A 88 -13.23 -2.77 4.10
CA LYS A 88 -12.32 -1.77 4.68
C LYS A 88 -12.04 -2.04 6.16
N ASP A 89 -13.09 -2.23 6.96
CA ASP A 89 -12.94 -2.41 8.41
C ASP A 89 -12.16 -3.68 8.73
N GLU A 90 -12.44 -4.79 8.02
CA GLU A 90 -11.70 -6.04 8.22
C GLU A 90 -10.22 -5.92 7.84
N ILE A 91 -9.91 -5.17 6.77
CA ILE A 91 -8.52 -4.88 6.36
C ILE A 91 -7.80 -4.11 7.47
N ILE A 92 -8.44 -3.08 8.02
CA ILE A 92 -7.87 -2.25 9.09
C ILE A 92 -7.66 -3.07 10.36
N GLU A 93 -8.68 -3.78 10.83
CA GLU A 93 -8.62 -4.54 12.09
C GLU A 93 -7.58 -5.65 12.02
N LYS A 94 -7.47 -6.33 10.87
CA LYS A 94 -6.44 -7.33 10.66
C LYS A 94 -5.03 -6.73 10.70
N ALA A 95 -4.82 -5.59 10.04
CA ALA A 95 -3.53 -4.91 10.07
C ALA A 95 -3.17 -4.39 11.47
N LYS A 96 -4.13 -3.90 12.23
CA LYS A 96 -3.91 -3.51 13.64
C LYS A 96 -3.51 -4.70 14.49
N ALA A 97 -4.16 -5.85 14.33
CA ALA A 97 -3.83 -7.06 15.08
C ALA A 97 -2.40 -7.53 14.79
N ASP A 98 -2.01 -7.57 13.51
CA ASP A 98 -0.64 -7.94 13.12
C ASP A 98 0.39 -6.92 13.65
N PHE A 99 0.12 -5.62 13.46
CA PHE A 99 1.03 -4.56 13.92
C PHE A 99 1.18 -4.53 15.44
N SER A 100 0.13 -4.86 16.19
CA SER A 100 0.20 -4.96 17.66
C SER A 100 1.18 -6.04 18.13
N VAL A 101 1.41 -7.10 17.34
CA VAL A 101 2.43 -8.11 17.67
C VAL A 101 3.81 -7.55 17.36
N ILE A 102 3.97 -6.93 16.19
CA ILE A 102 5.25 -6.38 15.70
C ILE A 102 5.75 -5.23 16.58
N SER A 103 4.86 -4.30 16.95
CA SER A 103 5.22 -3.14 17.78
C SER A 103 5.70 -3.54 19.17
N ASN A 104 5.40 -4.76 19.61
CA ASN A 104 5.87 -5.32 20.88
C ASN A 104 7.15 -6.17 20.73
N ASP A 105 7.61 -6.48 19.52
CA ASP A 105 8.85 -7.22 19.28
C ASP A 105 10.08 -6.35 19.58
N GLU A 106 10.99 -6.88 20.39
CA GLU A 106 12.17 -6.16 20.88
C GLU A 106 13.19 -5.85 19.78
N ASP A 107 13.32 -6.72 18.79
CA ASP A 107 14.22 -6.50 17.66
C ASP A 107 13.66 -5.41 16.73
N PHE A 108 12.35 -5.38 16.55
CA PHE A 108 11.68 -4.30 15.80
C PHE A 108 11.85 -2.96 16.53
N LYS A 109 11.56 -2.88 17.83
CA LYS A 109 11.78 -1.66 18.64
C LYS A 109 13.23 -1.20 18.60
N PHE A 110 14.17 -2.13 18.73
CA PHE A 110 15.60 -1.84 18.64
C PHE A 110 15.93 -1.19 17.30
N LEU A 111 15.54 -1.82 16.18
CA LEU A 111 15.83 -1.26 14.86
C LEU A 111 15.13 0.08 14.63
N GLN A 112 13.85 0.18 15.00
CA GLN A 112 13.05 1.40 14.86
C GLN A 112 13.68 2.58 15.61
N GLY A 113 14.20 2.35 16.82
CA GLY A 113 14.83 3.40 17.63
C GLY A 113 16.26 3.75 17.23
N THR A 114 16.97 2.88 16.50
CA THR A 114 18.42 3.03 16.26
C THR A 114 18.79 3.26 14.81
N TYR A 115 17.95 2.92 13.84
CA TYR A 115 18.37 2.87 12.43
C TYR A 115 18.86 4.21 11.88
N THR A 116 18.36 5.34 12.38
CA THR A 116 18.77 6.68 11.97
C THR A 116 20.23 7.01 12.30
N LEU A 117 20.80 6.30 13.29
CA LEU A 117 22.16 6.48 13.79
C LEU A 117 23.20 5.62 13.04
N ILE A 118 22.75 4.75 12.13
CA ILE A 118 23.65 3.91 11.32
C ILE A 118 24.45 4.80 10.38
N ASN A 119 25.78 4.86 10.51
CA ASN A 119 26.63 5.71 9.66
C ASN A 119 26.69 5.27 8.19
N ASP A 120 26.71 3.96 7.94
CA ASP A 120 26.68 3.43 6.58
C ASP A 120 25.32 3.71 5.94
N LYS A 121 25.31 4.58 4.91
CA LYS A 121 24.10 4.98 4.19
C LYS A 121 23.33 3.79 3.62
N LYS A 122 24.02 2.80 3.05
CA LYS A 122 23.36 1.64 2.41
C LYS A 122 22.69 0.76 3.46
N VAL A 123 23.36 0.53 4.59
CA VAL A 123 22.79 -0.22 5.72
C VAL A 123 21.62 0.53 6.35
N ARG A 124 21.72 1.86 6.46
CA ARG A 124 20.63 2.73 6.93
C ARG A 124 19.39 2.67 6.04
N GLU A 125 19.56 2.76 4.73
CA GLU A 125 18.46 2.67 3.76
C GLU A 125 17.80 1.29 3.79
N GLU A 126 18.57 0.22 3.98
CA GLU A 126 18.04 -1.12 4.17
C GLU A 126 17.24 -1.25 5.46
N ALA A 127 17.77 -0.77 6.58
CA ALA A 127 17.06 -0.72 7.87
C ALA A 127 15.74 0.07 7.77
N GLN A 128 15.80 1.27 7.18
CA GLN A 128 14.62 2.10 6.95
C GLN A 128 13.57 1.38 6.11
N SER A 129 13.98 0.64 5.08
CA SER A 129 13.09 -0.17 4.24
C SER A 129 12.38 -1.26 5.05
N ILE A 130 13.09 -1.92 5.97
CA ILE A 130 12.53 -2.94 6.87
C ILE A 130 11.51 -2.30 7.82
N VAL A 131 11.89 -1.22 8.52
CA VAL A 131 11.00 -0.50 9.45
C VAL A 131 9.73 -0.04 8.75
N ARG A 132 9.83 0.61 7.58
CA ARG A 132 8.66 1.09 6.81
C ARG A 132 7.70 -0.03 6.37
N ARG A 133 8.21 -1.24 6.18
CA ARG A 133 7.37 -2.39 5.77
C ARG A 133 6.67 -3.03 6.97
N LEU A 134 7.32 -3.00 8.13
CA LEU A 134 6.77 -3.49 9.39
C LEU A 134 5.85 -2.47 10.08
N GLU A 135 5.99 -1.18 9.78
CA GLU A 135 5.15 -0.08 10.26
C GLU A 135 4.30 0.50 9.11
N PRO A 136 3.10 -0.06 8.83
CA PRO A 136 2.32 0.30 7.66
C PRO A 136 1.62 1.65 7.83
N ASN A 137 1.42 2.36 6.72
CA ASN A 137 0.57 3.54 6.71
C ASN A 137 -0.92 3.14 6.82
N PHE A 138 -1.53 3.37 7.97
CA PHE A 138 -2.94 3.04 8.23
C PHE A 138 -3.95 3.85 7.41
N ASN A 139 -3.52 4.93 6.76
CA ASN A 139 -4.35 5.69 5.82
C ASN A 139 -4.37 5.09 4.41
N ASP A 140 -3.50 4.09 4.12
CA ASP A 140 -3.41 3.44 2.81
C ASP A 140 -3.95 2.00 2.88
N LEU A 141 -5.24 1.86 2.56
CA LEU A 141 -5.93 0.56 2.58
C LEU A 141 -5.36 -0.45 1.57
N VAL A 142 -4.72 0.02 0.48
CA VAL A 142 -4.09 -0.85 -0.52
C VAL A 142 -2.80 -1.45 0.06
N VAL A 143 -2.04 -0.68 0.85
CA VAL A 143 -0.94 -1.19 1.67
C VAL A 143 -1.47 -2.18 2.71
N LEU A 144 -2.50 -1.83 3.48
CA LEU A 144 -3.03 -2.69 4.54
C LEU A 144 -3.55 -4.04 4.01
N ARG A 145 -4.19 -4.08 2.83
CA ARG A 145 -4.65 -5.33 2.19
C ARG A 145 -3.52 -6.35 1.94
N ARG A 146 -2.29 -5.86 1.76
CA ARG A 146 -1.10 -6.69 1.50
C ARG A 146 -0.32 -7.00 2.77
N TYR A 147 -0.44 -6.16 3.78
CA TYR A 147 0.37 -6.19 5.00
C TYR A 147 0.42 -7.57 5.66
N ASN A 148 -0.74 -8.16 6.00
CA ASN A 148 -0.77 -9.48 6.65
C ASN A 148 -0.02 -10.58 5.88
N ARG A 149 0.04 -10.50 4.54
CA ARG A 149 0.70 -11.53 3.71
C ARG A 149 2.22 -11.38 3.71
N SER A 150 2.75 -10.19 4.04
CA SER A 150 4.18 -9.92 4.01
C SER A 150 4.84 -9.92 5.38
N VAL A 151 4.06 -9.74 6.46
CA VAL A 151 4.57 -9.63 7.85
C VAL A 151 5.58 -10.71 8.21
N GLU A 152 5.27 -11.99 7.95
CA GLU A 152 6.18 -13.09 8.30
C GLU A 152 7.54 -12.98 7.58
N TRP A 153 7.50 -12.63 6.29
CA TRP A 153 8.70 -12.45 5.49
C TRP A 153 9.49 -11.19 5.91
N ASP A 154 8.79 -10.10 6.22
CA ASP A 154 9.38 -8.85 6.69
C ASP A 154 10.02 -9.03 8.07
N MET A 155 9.41 -9.80 8.97
CA MET A 155 9.98 -10.18 10.27
C MET A 155 11.21 -11.07 10.13
N LYS A 156 11.19 -12.04 9.20
CA LYS A 156 12.38 -12.84 8.88
C LYS A 156 13.53 -11.95 8.41
N ARG A 157 13.24 -11.01 7.51
CA ARG A 157 14.23 -10.05 7.00
C ARG A 157 14.81 -9.16 8.10
N LEU A 158 13.99 -8.74 9.06
CA LEU A 158 14.45 -8.04 10.26
C LEU A 158 15.48 -8.87 11.04
N LYS A 159 15.20 -10.16 11.31
CA LYS A 159 16.13 -11.03 12.04
C LYS A 159 17.45 -11.21 11.27
N GLU A 160 17.39 -11.53 9.99
CA GLU A 160 18.57 -11.68 9.13
C GLU A 160 19.42 -10.39 9.08
N PHE A 161 18.76 -9.22 9.04
CA PHE A 161 19.43 -7.93 9.06
C PHE A 161 20.17 -7.69 10.38
N LEU A 162 19.52 -7.96 11.52
CA LEU A 162 20.14 -7.77 12.83
C LEU A 162 21.26 -8.78 13.09
N GLU A 163 21.13 -10.04 12.68
CA GLU A 163 22.22 -11.02 12.76
C GLU A 163 23.50 -10.52 12.08
N LYS A 164 23.36 -9.77 10.99
CA LYS A 164 24.49 -9.26 10.21
C LYS A 164 25.05 -7.94 10.74
N HIS A 165 24.22 -7.09 11.33
CA HIS A 165 24.58 -5.69 11.57
C HIS A 165 24.49 -5.24 13.03
N ARG A 166 23.86 -6.00 13.93
CA ARG A 166 23.59 -5.57 15.31
C ARG A 166 24.85 -5.17 16.08
N ASP A 167 25.91 -5.97 16.02
CA ASP A 167 27.16 -5.67 16.74
C ASP A 167 27.82 -4.38 16.25
N SER A 168 27.83 -4.16 14.93
CA SER A 168 28.36 -2.91 14.35
C SER A 168 27.54 -1.67 14.75
N MET A 169 26.23 -1.83 14.97
CA MET A 169 25.36 -0.75 15.43
C MET A 169 25.64 -0.40 16.89
N LEU A 170 25.87 -1.40 17.75
CA LEU A 170 26.21 -1.19 19.16
C LEU A 170 27.60 -0.55 19.34
N LEU A 171 28.57 -0.91 18.51
CA LEU A 171 29.91 -0.31 18.53
C LEU A 171 29.90 1.16 18.10
N GLY A 172 29.07 1.53 17.12
CA GLY A 172 28.90 2.92 16.69
C GLY A 172 28.17 3.79 17.72
N PHE A 173 27.29 3.20 18.53
CA PHE A 173 26.60 3.87 19.63
C PHE A 173 27.57 4.27 20.76
N ASN A 174 28.38 3.32 21.23
CA ASN A 174 29.33 3.57 22.32
C ASN A 174 30.42 4.59 21.94
N ALA A 175 30.75 4.74 20.65
CA ALA A 175 31.68 5.75 20.18
C ALA A 175 31.07 7.16 20.17
N ALA A 176 29.79 7.29 19.82
CA ALA A 176 29.08 8.58 19.79
C ALA A 176 28.76 9.12 21.20
N ASP A 177 28.56 8.24 22.18
CA ASP A 177 28.38 8.64 23.58
C ASP A 177 29.70 9.15 24.21
N HIS A 178 30.85 8.64 23.76
CA HIS A 178 32.17 9.12 24.21
C HIS A 178 32.58 10.47 23.61
N GLU A 179 32.01 10.90 22.48
CA GLU A 179 32.29 12.21 21.89
C GLU A 179 31.44 13.36 22.47
N ARG A 180 30.45 13.05 23.33
CA ARG A 180 29.61 14.07 24.00
C ARG A 180 30.17 14.59 25.34
N ASP A 181 31.17 13.92 25.90
CA ASP A 181 31.73 14.28 27.22
C ASP A 181 32.92 15.27 27.13
N ASP A 182 33.31 15.69 25.92
CA ASP A 182 34.48 16.56 25.67
C ASP A 182 34.12 18.01 25.26
N GLU A 183 32.87 18.48 25.48
CA GLU A 183 32.62 19.93 25.51
C GLU A 183 32.96 20.45 26.91
N GLU A 184 34.25 20.78 27.09
CA GLU A 184 34.76 21.55 28.22
C GLU A 184 33.83 22.74 28.52
N LEU A 185 33.35 22.77 29.76
CA LEU A 185 32.79 23.94 30.43
C LEU A 185 33.74 25.13 30.23
N ASN A 186 33.47 25.95 29.23
CA ASN A 186 34.11 27.25 29.09
C ASN A 186 33.36 28.23 30.02
N ASP A 187 33.74 28.16 31.29
CA ASP A 187 33.49 29.19 32.29
C ASP A 187 34.32 30.42 31.89
N ASP A 188 33.76 31.29 31.05
CA ASP A 188 34.33 32.61 30.82
C ASP A 188 33.22 33.67 30.81
N TYR A 189 33.06 34.25 32.00
CA TYR A 189 32.82 35.65 32.29
C TYR A 189 32.55 36.55 31.07
N PHE A 190 31.33 37.07 30.98
CA PHE A 190 31.12 38.42 30.47
C PHE A 190 30.30 39.21 31.49
N GLU A 191 30.97 40.19 32.10
CA GLU A 191 30.41 41.27 32.89
C GLU A 191 29.46 42.12 32.03
N ASP A 192 28.38 42.56 32.68
CA ASP A 192 27.59 43.79 32.52
C ASP A 192 27.60 44.53 31.18
N ASP A 193 26.41 44.76 30.62
CA ASP A 193 25.92 46.14 30.42
C ASP A 193 24.43 46.18 30.04
N ASP A 194 23.66 46.81 30.92
CA ASP A 194 22.48 47.65 30.71
C ASP A 194 21.60 47.42 29.46
N TYR A 195 20.37 46.94 29.66
CA TYR A 195 19.24 47.41 28.86
C TYR A 195 17.98 47.62 29.71
N GLN A 196 17.46 48.84 29.61
CA GLN A 196 16.43 49.44 30.43
C GLN A 196 15.00 48.92 30.14
N PHE A 197 14.22 49.02 31.20
CA PHE A 197 12.77 48.87 31.31
C PHE A 197 12.06 50.02 30.56
N GLU A 198 11.09 49.73 29.69
CA GLU A 198 9.97 50.65 29.43
C GLU A 198 8.66 49.85 29.44
N GLU A 199 7.85 50.15 30.46
CA GLU A 199 6.41 49.87 30.52
C GLU A 199 5.66 50.84 29.61
N GLU A 200 4.71 50.32 28.83
CA GLU A 200 3.37 50.88 28.67
C GLU A 200 2.36 49.80 28.24
#